data_AF-A0A3D4W7D5-F1
#
_entry.id   AF-A0A3D4W7D5-F1
#
_cell.length_a   1.000
_cell.length_b   1.000
_cell.length_c   1.000
_cell.angle_alpha   90.00
_cell.angle_beta   90.00
_cell.angle_gamma   90.00
#
_symmetry.space_group_name_H-M   'P 1'
#
loop_
_entity.id
_entity.type
_entity.pdbx_description
1 polymer ?
#
loop_
_entity_poly.entity_id
_entity_poly.type
_entity_poly.pdbx_seq_one_letter_code
_entity_poly.pdbx_strand_id
1 'polypeptide(L)' 'EKSVINIRLTSDSEFVKLQIVNSVPENPAYKKLSGTGIETLKKRLDILFPGSYTLNTAKKKTGYELGFEIRLKKNI' A
#
# COMPACT_ATOMS: atom_id res chain seq x y z
N GLU A 1 3.03 10.24 22.23
CA GLU A 1 4.02 9.91 21.18
C GLU A 1 3.66 10.63 19.88
N LYS A 2 4.61 10.79 18.95
CA LYS A 2 4.36 11.41 17.63
C LYS A 2 3.87 10.34 16.65
N SER A 3 2.67 10.51 16.11
CA SER A 3 2.21 9.72 14.97
C SER A 3 3.05 10.04 13.74
N VAL A 4 3.60 9.02 13.09
CA VAL A 4 4.42 9.16 11.89
C VAL A 4 3.78 8.41 10.73
N ILE A 5 3.79 9.05 9.56
CA ILE A 5 3.48 8.42 8.28
C ILE A 5 4.71 8.62 7.38
N ASN A 6 5.32 7.52 6.95
CA ASN A 6 6.40 7.52 5.99
C ASN A 6 5.85 7.06 4.65
N ILE A 7 6.05 7.87 3.62
CA ILE A 7 5.66 7.56 2.24
C ILE A 7 6.92 7.58 1.40
N ARG A 8 7.21 6.48 0.73
CA ARG A 8 8.35 6.35 -0.19
C ARG A 8 7.84 5.90 -1.55
N LEU A 9 8.14 6.70 -2.57
CA LEU A 9 7.91 6.37 -3.96
C LEU A 9 9.26 6.22 -4.64
N THR A 10 9.47 5.11 -5.31
CA THR A 10 10.69 4.85 -6.09
C THR A 10 10.30 4.31 -7.45
N SER A 11 11.05 4.68 -8.47
CA SER A 11 10.85 4.19 -9.83
C SER A 11 12.19 3.80 -10.45
N ASP A 12 12.17 2.73 -11.22
CA ASP A 12 13.23 2.37 -12.15
C ASP A 12 12.66 2.16 -13.56
N SER A 13 13.44 1.61 -14.48
CA SER A 13 13.04 1.39 -15.87
C SER A 13 11.97 0.29 -16.04
N GLU A 14 11.72 -0.50 -15.01
CA GLU A 14 10.84 -1.67 -15.06
C GLU A 14 9.67 -1.57 -14.09
N PHE A 15 9.83 -0.88 -12.96
CA PHE A 15 8.85 -0.82 -11.89
C PHE A 15 8.68 0.57 -11.29
N VAL A 16 7.45 0.84 -10.83
CA VAL A 16 7.17 1.87 -9.83
C VAL A 16 6.76 1.17 -8.54
N LYS A 17 7.39 1.57 -7.44
CA LYS A 17 7.15 1.01 -6.10
C LYS A 17 6.74 2.11 -5.14
N LEU A 18 5.66 1.90 -4.42
CA LEU A 18 5.16 2.75 -3.36
C LEU A 18 5.16 1.97 -2.05
N GLN A 19 5.76 2.56 -1.02
CA GLN A 19 5.77 2.02 0.33
C GLN A 19 5.18 3.06 1.26
N ILE A 20 4.17 2.67 2.04
CA ILE A 20 3.57 3.49 3.09
C ILE A 20 3.72 2.75 4.41
N VAL A 21 4.29 3.40 5.41
CA VAL A 21 4.43 2.87 6.75
C VAL A 21 3.88 3.90 7.73
N ASN A 22 2.86 3.51 8.50
CA ASN A 22 2.29 4.37 9.53
C ASN A 22 2.37 3.71 10.91
N SER A 23 2.72 4.50 11.93
CA SER A 23 2.71 4.04 13.31
C SER A 23 1.28 3.87 13.82
N VAL A 24 1.02 2.83 14.62
CA VAL A 24 -0.23 2.74 15.40
C VAL A 24 0.01 3.49 16.71
N PRO A 25 -0.83 4.48 17.08
CA PRO A 25 -0.70 5.13 18.37
C PRO A 25 -0.91 4.11 19.50
N GLU A 26 -0.19 4.22 20.62
CA GLU A 26 -0.36 3.35 21.80
C GLU A 26 -1.83 3.27 22.27
N ASN A 27 -2.60 4.35 22.05
CA ASN A 27 -4.01 4.43 22.40
C ASN A 27 -4.87 4.74 21.15
N PRO A 28 -5.20 3.73 20.33
CA PRO A 28 -5.98 3.97 19.12
C PRO A 28 -7.44 4.26 19.49
N ALA A 29 -7.89 5.49 19.21
CA ALA A 29 -9.28 5.91 19.39
C ALA A 29 -10.28 5.13 18.51
N TYR A 30 -9.80 4.33 17.55
CA TYR A 30 -10.63 3.62 16.58
C TYR A 30 -10.33 2.11 16.60
N LYS A 31 -11.29 1.31 17.06
CA LYS A 31 -11.16 -0.15 17.25
C LYS A 31 -11.30 -1.00 15.97
N LYS A 32 -11.77 -0.46 14.85
CA LYS A 32 -11.87 -1.19 13.57
C LYS A 32 -11.80 -0.22 12.39
N LEU A 33 -10.65 -0.17 11.73
CA LEU A 33 -10.53 0.32 10.35
C LEU A 33 -10.45 -0.90 9.44
N SER A 34 -11.57 -1.63 9.29
CA SER A 34 -11.75 -2.56 8.17
C SER A 34 -12.25 -1.74 6.99
N GLY A 35 -11.33 -1.10 6.28
CA GLY A 35 -11.64 -0.20 5.18
C GLY A 35 -11.83 -0.94 3.87
N THR A 36 -13.02 -0.86 3.28
CA THR A 36 -13.34 -1.25 1.90
C THR A 36 -12.40 -0.62 0.85
N GLY A 37 -11.68 0.45 1.22
CA GLY A 37 -10.75 1.17 0.34
C GLY A 37 -9.66 0.30 -0.27
N ILE A 38 -9.12 -0.70 0.44
CA ILE A 38 -8.11 -1.61 -0.13
C ILE A 38 -8.75 -2.55 -1.16
N GLU A 39 -9.96 -3.04 -0.92
CA GLU A 39 -10.68 -3.88 -1.89
C GLU A 39 -11.07 -3.09 -3.13
N THR A 40 -11.57 -1.86 -2.97
CA THR A 40 -11.85 -0.97 -4.10
C THR A 40 -10.60 -0.63 -4.88
N LEU A 41 -9.47 -0.39 -4.20
CA LEU A 41 -8.19 -0.16 -4.84
C LEU A 41 -7.75 -1.38 -5.66
N LYS A 42 -7.82 -2.59 -5.12
CA LYS A 42 -7.55 -3.84 -5.85
C LYS A 42 -8.40 -3.95 -7.12
N LYS A 43 -9.72 -3.77 -7.00
CA LYS A 43 -10.63 -3.80 -8.17
C LYS A 43 -10.25 -2.80 -9.25
N ARG A 44 -9.84 -1.57 -8.88
CA ARG A 44 -9.39 -0.56 -9.84
C ARG A 44 -8.06 -0.94 -10.49
N LEU A 45 -7.13 -1.50 -9.72
CA LEU A 45 -5.83 -1.96 -10.23
C LEU A 45 -5.98 -3.17 -11.15
N ASP A 46 -6.90 -4.09 -10.88
CA ASP A 46 -7.23 -5.21 -11.76
C ASP A 46 -7.73 -4.75 -13.13
N ILE A 47 -8.46 -3.62 -13.18
CA ILE A 47 -8.94 -3.03 -14.44
C ILE A 47 -7.81 -2.30 -15.19
N LEU A 48 -7.02 -1.49 -14.48
CA LEU A 48 -6.02 -0.62 -15.11
C LEU A 48 -4.72 -1.35 -15.45
N PHE A 49 -4.33 -2.34 -14.65
CA PHE A 49 -3.03 -3.00 -14.71
C PHE A 49 -3.14 -4.52 -14.49
N PRO A 50 -3.99 -5.23 -15.24
CA PRO A 50 -4.25 -6.65 -15.03
C PRO A 50 -2.95 -7.46 -15.03
N GLY A 51 -2.75 -8.26 -13.98
CA GLY A 51 -1.56 -9.12 -13.82
C GLY A 51 -0.22 -8.37 -13.75
N SER A 52 -0.23 -7.04 -13.66
CA SER A 52 0.95 -6.19 -13.78
C SER A 52 1.25 -5.40 -12.50
N TYR A 53 0.53 -5.69 -11.41
CA TYR A 53 0.72 -5.05 -10.12
C TYR A 53 0.77 -6.08 -8.98
N THR A 54 1.40 -5.69 -7.88
CA THR A 54 1.34 -6.37 -6.59
C THR A 54 0.93 -5.34 -5.53
N LEU A 55 -0.04 -5.70 -4.69
CA LEU A 55 -0.46 -4.88 -3.55
C LEU A 55 -0.50 -5.75 -2.29
N ASN A 56 0.41 -5.44 -1.36
CA ASN A 56 0.58 -6.13 -0.09
C ASN A 56 0.29 -5.19 1.06
N THR A 57 -0.48 -5.66 2.04
CA THR A 57 -0.75 -4.92 3.27
C THR A 57 -0.44 -5.80 4.47
N ALA A 58 0.32 -5.29 5.42
CA ALA A 58 0.68 -6.00 6.64
C ALA A 58 0.35 -5.13 7.86
N LYS A 59 -0.18 -5.77 8.90
CA LYS A 59 -0.29 -5.16 10.23
C LYS A 59 0.86 -5.67 11.09
N LYS A 60 1.73 -4.76 11.53
CA LYS A 60 2.83 -5.04 12.47
C LYS A 60 2.42 -4.59 13.89
N LYS A 61 3.20 -5.00 14.90
CA LYS A 61 2.97 -4.60 16.30
C LYS A 61 2.99 -3.09 16.50
N THR A 62 3.83 -2.39 15.74
CA THR A 62 4.07 -0.95 15.88
C THR A 62 3.39 -0.10 14.80
N GLY A 63 2.72 -0.70 13.83
CA GLY A 63 2.35 0.01 12.61
C GLY A 63 1.56 -0.80 11.59
N TYR A 64 1.15 -0.12 10.53
CA TYR A 64 0.68 -0.74 9.30
C TYR A 64 1.69 -0.47 8.19
N GLU A 65 1.82 -1.42 7.28
CA GLU A 65 2.65 -1.30 6.08
C GLU A 65 1.80 -1.62 4.85
N LEU A 66 1.96 -0.79 3.82
CA LEU A 66 1.44 -1.02 2.49
C LEU A 66 2.62 -0.99 1.51
N GLY A 67 2.76 -2.08 0.76
CA GLY A 67 3.66 -2.17 -0.37
C GLY A 67 2.84 -2.29 -1.64
N PHE A 68 3.10 -1.40 -2.59
CA PHE A 68 2.53 -1.44 -3.92
C PHE A 68 3.65 -1.43 -4.95
N GLU A 69 3.54 -2.29 -5.95
CA GLU A 69 4.46 -2.35 -7.07
C GLU A 69 3.65 -2.50 -8.35
N ILE A 70 4.07 -1.80 -9.40
CA ILE A 70 3.50 -1.92 -10.73
C ILE A 70 4.63 -2.00 -11.76
N ARG A 71 4.48 -2.88 -12.74
CA ARG A 71 5.40 -3.03 -13.86
C ARG A 71 5.07 -2.02 -14.97
N LEU A 72 6.09 -1.31 -15.45
CA LEU A 72 5.97 -0.25 -16.45
C LEU A 72 5.97 -0.78 -17.89
N LYS A 73 6.55 -1.97 -18.14
CA LYS A 73 6.59 -2.55 -19.49
C LYS A 73 5.29 -3.29 -19.81
N LYS A 74 4.64 -2.89 -20.92
CA LYS A 74 3.59 -3.67 -21.58
C LYS A 74 4.13 -5.07 -21.89
N ASN A 75 3.36 -6.12 -21.59
CA ASN A 75 3.48 -7.37 -22.35
C ASN A 75 3.13 -7.00 -23.81
N ILE A 76 4.16 -6.93 -24.65
CA ILE A 76 4.02 -6.90 -26.12
C ILE A 76 4.14 -8.34 -26.58
#